data_AF-A0A1H7K740-F1
#
_entry.id   AF-A0A1H7K740-F1
#
_cell.length_a   1.000
_cell.length_b   1.000
_cell.length_c   1.000
_cell.angle_alpha   90.00
_cell.angle_beta   90.00
_cell.angle_gamma   90.00
#
_symmetry.space_group_name_H-M   'P 1'
#
loop_
_entity.id
_entity.type
_entity.pdbx_description
1 polymer ?
#
loop_
_entity_poly.entity_id
_entity_poly.type
_entity_poly.pdbx_seq_one_letter_code
_entity_poly.pdbx_strand_id
1 'polypeptide(L)'
;MKRVLLTLSLALMLLTACKVNDQTVGSPVILNSFPEIIEPHNPEQAEQSGDVVVLLEGMRNKDKWKTFVKNVKNKQQDQVRVTKYTIEGGAIIYELIYDGSAIQSTYDDSRDLYGSKQGITTNTCQGIGTMKSEQGRVFYVLTGCEKEGSTFSIPK
;
A
#
# COMPACT_ATOMS: atom_id res chain seq x y z
N MET A 1 -40.28 33.81 -56.80
CA MET A 1 -40.20 35.02 -55.95
C MET A 1 -39.56 34.62 -54.63
N LYS A 2 -38.25 34.85 -54.47
CA LYS A 2 -37.50 34.65 -53.22
C LYS A 2 -37.42 36.01 -52.52
N ARG A 3 -37.98 36.15 -51.31
CA ARG A 3 -37.77 37.34 -50.49
C ARG A 3 -36.51 37.13 -49.68
N VAL A 4 -35.43 37.79 -50.11
CA VAL A 4 -34.18 37.95 -49.36
C VAL A 4 -34.44 39.04 -48.32
N LEU A 5 -34.44 38.69 -47.04
CA LEU A 5 -34.43 39.67 -45.95
C LEU A 5 -32.98 39.86 -45.50
N LEU A 6 -32.41 41.02 -45.81
CA LEU A 6 -31.18 41.51 -45.19
C LEU A 6 -31.50 41.95 -43.76
N THR A 7 -30.86 41.32 -42.78
CA THR A 7 -30.78 41.86 -41.41
C THR A 7 -29.32 42.11 -41.06
N LEU A 8 -28.94 43.38 -41.15
CA LEU A 8 -27.79 43.99 -40.50
C LEU A 8 -28.11 44.08 -39.00
N SER A 9 -27.26 43.55 -38.10
CA SER A 9 -27.02 44.12 -36.75
C SER A 9 -26.13 43.23 -35.86
N LEU A 10 -25.01 43.84 -35.48
CA LEU A 10 -24.40 43.87 -34.16
C LEU A 10 -23.81 42.57 -33.58
N ALA A 11 -22.51 42.40 -33.85
CA ALA A 11 -21.63 41.60 -33.02
C ALA A 11 -21.55 42.22 -31.61
N LEU A 12 -22.08 41.51 -30.61
CA LEU A 12 -21.81 41.78 -29.21
C LEU A 12 -20.85 40.69 -28.71
N MET A 13 -19.56 41.05 -28.62
CA MET A 13 -18.57 40.26 -27.89
C MET A 13 -18.94 40.27 -26.41
N LEU A 14 -19.56 39.19 -25.93
CA LEU A 14 -19.63 38.89 -24.50
C LEU A 14 -18.50 37.89 -24.19
N LEU A 15 -17.39 38.44 -23.70
CA LEU A 15 -16.34 37.70 -22.99
C LEU A 15 -16.97 37.13 -21.72
N THR A 16 -17.50 35.91 -21.78
CA THR A 16 -17.83 35.17 -20.56
C THR A 16 -16.55 34.59 -19.97
N ALA A 17 -16.17 35.18 -18.85
CA ALA A 17 -15.11 34.75 -17.95
C ALA A 17 -15.29 33.30 -17.48
N CYS A 18 -14.16 32.69 -17.13
CA CYS A 18 -13.92 31.28 -16.87
C CYS A 18 -14.94 30.59 -15.95
N LYS A 19 -15.33 29.37 -16.32
CA LYS A 19 -15.26 28.26 -15.36
C LYS A 19 -14.01 27.46 -15.70
N VAL A 20 -12.96 27.66 -14.91
CA VAL A 20 -11.96 26.60 -14.71
C VAL A 20 -12.77 25.41 -14.25
N ASN A 21 -12.85 24.41 -15.13
CA ASN A 21 -13.38 23.12 -14.77
C ASN A 21 -12.37 22.57 -13.78
N ASP A 22 -12.69 22.68 -12.49
CA ASP A 22 -12.00 22.00 -11.41
C ASP A 22 -12.30 20.50 -11.59
N GLN A 23 -11.62 19.90 -12.57
CA GLN A 23 -11.46 18.47 -12.62
C GLN A 23 -10.60 18.16 -11.41
N THR A 24 -11.30 17.92 -10.29
CA THR A 24 -10.94 16.93 -9.29
C THR A 24 -10.00 15.92 -9.92
N VAL A 25 -8.71 16.14 -9.68
CA VAL A 25 -7.67 15.19 -10.00
C VAL A 25 -7.91 14.03 -9.04
N GLY A 26 -8.81 13.13 -9.43
CA GLY A 26 -8.64 11.72 -9.13
C GLY A 26 -7.36 11.30 -9.82
N SER A 27 -6.22 11.67 -9.26
CA SER A 27 -4.94 11.08 -9.64
C SER A 27 -5.08 9.59 -9.40
N PRO A 28 -4.79 8.72 -10.38
CA PRO A 28 -4.50 7.35 -10.04
C PRO A 28 -3.36 7.43 -9.02
N VAL A 29 -3.58 6.95 -7.80
CA VAL A 29 -2.49 6.82 -6.83
C VAL A 29 -1.45 5.97 -7.53
N ILE A 30 -0.34 6.61 -7.92
CA ILE A 30 0.81 5.96 -8.50
C ILE A 30 1.38 5.11 -7.35
N LEU A 31 0.93 3.86 -7.26
CA LEU A 31 1.29 2.84 -6.29
C LEU A 31 2.72 2.35 -6.57
N ASN A 32 3.70 3.26 -6.46
CA ASN A 32 5.08 2.96 -6.84
C ASN A 32 6.05 2.96 -5.66
N SER A 33 5.70 3.58 -4.52
CA SER A 33 6.53 3.54 -3.32
C SER A 33 5.77 4.01 -2.08
N PHE A 34 6.21 3.53 -0.91
CA PHE A 34 5.77 4.06 0.36
C PHE A 34 6.44 5.40 0.69
N PRO A 35 5.81 6.25 1.51
CA PRO A 35 6.49 7.40 2.12
C PRO A 35 7.68 6.96 2.97
N GLU A 36 8.70 7.80 3.10
CA GLU A 36 9.86 7.52 3.96
C GLU A 36 9.45 7.21 5.41
N ILE A 37 10.19 6.31 6.06
CA ILE A 37 9.99 5.96 7.47
C ILE A 37 10.55 7.08 8.34
N ILE A 38 9.74 7.59 9.27
CA ILE A 38 10.14 8.65 10.19
C ILE A 38 10.79 8.01 11.42
N GLU A 39 12.01 8.43 11.75
CA GLU A 39 12.73 7.94 12.93
C GLU A 39 12.49 8.80 14.20
N PRO A 40 12.47 8.18 15.40
CA PRO A 40 12.49 6.74 15.61
C PRO A 40 11.20 6.09 15.09
N HIS A 41 11.26 4.86 14.59
CA HIS A 41 10.07 4.14 14.14
C HIS A 41 9.60 3.13 15.19
N ASN A 42 9.20 3.63 16.37
CA ASN A 42 8.67 2.78 17.45
C ASN A 42 7.21 2.34 17.18
N PRO A 43 6.64 1.39 17.95
CA PRO A 43 5.31 0.85 17.69
C PRO A 43 4.20 1.91 17.57
N GLU A 44 4.22 2.92 18.42
CA GLU A 44 3.23 4.00 18.43
C GLU A 44 3.37 4.89 17.18
N GLN A 45 4.59 5.21 16.77
CA GLN A 45 4.86 6.00 15.57
C GLN A 45 4.56 5.22 14.29
N ALA A 46 4.83 3.92 14.25
CA ALA A 46 4.44 3.05 13.15
C ALA A 46 2.91 2.96 13.02
N GLU A 47 2.20 2.82 14.13
CA GLU A 47 0.74 2.80 14.15
C GLU A 47 0.13 4.11 13.65
N GLN A 48 0.67 5.25 14.09
CA GLN A 48 0.26 6.59 13.65
C GLN A 48 0.57 6.85 12.17
N SER A 49 1.74 6.40 11.71
CA SER A 49 2.14 6.41 10.29
C SER A 49 1.24 5.53 9.43
N GLY A 50 0.49 4.64 10.07
CA GLY A 50 -0.55 3.85 9.46
C GLY A 50 -0.16 2.42 9.10
N ASP A 51 0.98 1.96 9.62
CA ASP A 51 1.45 0.59 9.45
C ASP A 51 0.52 -0.40 10.16
N VAL A 52 0.49 -1.63 9.65
CA VAL A 52 0.03 -2.78 10.44
C VAL A 52 1.14 -3.15 11.41
N VAL A 53 0.94 -2.88 12.69
CA VAL A 53 1.96 -3.11 13.72
C VAL A 53 1.77 -4.48 14.34
N VAL A 54 2.82 -5.30 14.35
CA VAL A 54 2.82 -6.65 14.94
C VAL A 54 3.75 -6.68 16.14
N LEU A 55 3.17 -7.02 17.30
CA LEU A 55 3.81 -7.11 18.59
C LEU A 55 3.69 -8.54 19.13
N LEU A 56 4.42 -8.86 20.20
CA LEU A 56 4.28 -10.13 20.90
C LEU A 56 2.85 -10.36 21.42
N GLU A 57 2.22 -9.30 21.93
CA GLU A 57 0.88 -9.33 22.52
C GLU A 57 -0.27 -9.22 21.51
N GLY A 58 0.02 -8.92 20.24
CA GLY A 58 -1.03 -8.79 19.24
C GLY A 58 -0.66 -7.98 18.01
N MET A 59 -1.68 -7.43 17.37
CA MET A 59 -1.52 -6.65 16.14
C MET A 59 -2.45 -5.43 16.21
N ARG A 60 -1.93 -4.26 15.82
CA ARG A 60 -2.67 -3.01 15.70
C ARG A 60 -2.95 -2.71 14.22
N ASN A 61 -3.92 -1.83 13.93
CA ASN A 61 -4.39 -1.57 12.55
C ASN A 61 -4.78 -2.84 11.75
N LYS A 62 -5.38 -3.85 12.42
CA LYS A 62 -5.77 -5.13 11.80
C LYS A 62 -6.75 -4.97 10.64
N ASP A 63 -7.57 -3.93 10.67
CA ASP A 63 -8.51 -3.55 9.62
C ASP A 63 -7.83 -3.19 8.30
N LYS A 64 -6.66 -2.53 8.35
CA LYS A 64 -5.84 -2.24 7.16
C LYS A 64 -5.33 -3.52 6.52
N TRP A 65 -4.81 -4.45 7.33
CA TRP A 65 -4.41 -5.77 6.84
C TRP A 65 -5.57 -6.51 6.16
N LYS A 66 -6.75 -6.55 6.83
CA LYS A 66 -7.95 -7.20 6.27
C LYS A 66 -8.39 -6.56 4.95
N THR A 67 -8.28 -5.24 4.84
CA THR A 67 -8.61 -4.49 3.62
C THR A 67 -7.65 -4.85 2.49
N PHE A 68 -6.34 -4.83 2.76
CA PHE A 68 -5.33 -5.25 1.80
C PHE A 68 -5.56 -6.68 1.29
N VAL A 69 -5.77 -7.64 2.20
CA VAL A 69 -6.07 -9.04 1.81
C VAL A 69 -7.33 -9.14 0.96
N LYS A 70 -8.38 -8.38 1.29
CA LYS A 70 -9.61 -8.33 0.51
C LYS A 70 -9.37 -7.75 -0.89
N ASN A 71 -8.58 -6.69 -0.98
CA ASN A 71 -8.27 -6.03 -2.25
C ASN A 71 -7.42 -6.93 -3.15
N VAL A 72 -6.40 -7.60 -2.60
CA VAL A 72 -5.63 -8.65 -3.29
C VAL A 72 -6.55 -9.74 -3.83
N LYS A 73 -7.47 -10.27 -3.01
CA LYS A 73 -8.43 -11.29 -3.43
C LYS A 73 -9.34 -10.82 -4.58
N ASN A 74 -9.68 -9.53 -4.59
CA ASN A 74 -10.53 -8.92 -5.60
C ASN A 74 -9.74 -8.40 -6.81
N LYS A 75 -8.43 -8.65 -6.89
CA LYS A 75 -7.52 -8.12 -7.92
C LYS A 75 -7.54 -6.58 -8.00
N GLN A 76 -7.79 -5.93 -6.87
CA GLN A 76 -7.77 -4.48 -6.72
C GLN A 76 -6.40 -4.05 -6.23
N GLN A 77 -5.79 -3.11 -6.94
CA GLN A 77 -4.49 -2.55 -6.58
C GLN A 77 -4.54 -1.94 -5.17
N ASP A 78 -3.55 -2.22 -4.35
CA ASP A 78 -3.47 -1.72 -2.98
C ASP A 78 -2.05 -1.88 -2.43
N GLN A 79 -1.75 -1.24 -1.30
CA GLN A 79 -0.48 -1.43 -0.59
C GLN A 79 -0.67 -1.41 0.93
N VAL A 80 0.21 -2.12 1.63
CA VAL A 80 0.27 -2.09 3.09
C VAL A 80 1.72 -2.19 3.58
N ARG A 81 2.07 -1.37 4.57
CA ARG A 81 3.30 -1.52 5.34
C ARG A 81 2.99 -2.30 6.61
N VAL A 82 3.74 -3.36 6.86
CA VAL A 82 3.65 -4.19 8.06
C VAL A 82 4.96 -4.05 8.82
N THR A 83 4.89 -3.62 10.08
CA THR A 83 6.06 -3.41 10.94
C THR A 83 5.98 -4.35 12.12
N LYS A 84 6.91 -5.30 12.18
CA LYS A 84 7.02 -6.32 13.23
C LYS A 84 8.13 -5.92 14.20
N TYR A 85 7.87 -6.03 15.49
CA TYR A 85 8.88 -5.74 16.51
C TYR A 85 9.45 -7.03 17.10
N THR A 86 10.78 -7.08 17.21
CA THR A 86 11.49 -8.13 17.96
C THR A 86 11.28 -7.97 19.47
N ILE A 87 11.72 -8.95 20.25
CA ILE A 87 11.62 -8.88 21.71
C ILE A 87 12.50 -7.76 22.31
N GLU A 88 13.57 -7.38 21.60
CA GLU A 88 14.47 -6.28 21.90
C GLU A 88 13.95 -4.92 21.41
N GLY A 89 12.83 -4.91 20.67
CA GLY A 89 12.21 -3.69 20.13
C GLY A 89 12.73 -3.25 18.76
N GLY A 90 13.53 -4.08 18.07
CA GLY A 90 13.98 -3.81 16.71
C GLY A 90 12.82 -3.91 15.71
N ALA A 91 12.69 -2.93 14.82
CA ALA A 91 11.67 -2.95 13.78
C ALA A 91 12.13 -3.77 12.57
N ILE A 92 11.27 -4.69 12.12
CA ILE A 92 11.39 -5.44 10.87
C ILE A 92 10.22 -5.05 9.99
N ILE A 93 10.51 -4.43 8.85
CA ILE A 93 9.51 -3.78 8.00
C ILE A 93 9.30 -4.60 6.74
N TYR A 94 8.02 -4.74 6.37
CA TYR A 94 7.58 -5.30 5.11
C TYR A 94 6.68 -4.30 4.40
N GLU A 95 7.07 -3.90 3.21
CA GLU A 95 6.27 -3.08 2.32
C GLU A 95 5.71 -3.96 1.22
N LEU A 96 4.40 -4.08 1.15
CA LEU A 96 3.71 -4.93 0.19
C LEU A 96 2.90 -4.04 -0.76
N ILE A 97 3.25 -4.06 -2.04
CA ILE A 97 2.55 -3.35 -3.10
C ILE A 97 1.93 -4.40 -4.01
N TYR A 98 0.61 -4.38 -4.17
CA TYR A 98 -0.09 -5.26 -5.09
C TYR A 98 -0.55 -4.48 -6.32
N ASP A 99 -0.05 -4.88 -7.49
CA ASP A 99 -0.30 -4.19 -8.76
C ASP A 99 -1.58 -4.67 -9.48
N GLY A 100 -2.37 -5.54 -8.86
CA GLY A 100 -3.54 -6.20 -9.47
C GLY A 100 -3.23 -7.58 -10.04
N SER A 101 -1.96 -7.98 -10.06
CA SER A 101 -1.49 -9.30 -10.51
C SER A 101 -0.55 -9.94 -9.50
N ALA A 102 0.51 -9.24 -9.09
CA ALA A 102 1.54 -9.72 -8.18
C ALA A 102 1.80 -8.73 -7.04
N ILE A 103 2.42 -9.25 -5.97
CA ILE A 103 2.84 -8.49 -4.80
C ILE A 103 4.34 -8.26 -4.90
N GLN A 104 4.76 -7.01 -5.06
CA GLN A 104 6.13 -6.60 -4.80
C GLN A 104 6.30 -6.45 -3.28
N SER A 105 7.23 -7.19 -2.72
CA SER A 105 7.55 -7.19 -1.28
C SER A 105 8.95 -6.64 -1.08
N THR A 106 9.07 -5.58 -0.28
CA THR A 106 10.35 -5.11 0.25
C THR A 106 10.44 -5.50 1.72
N TYR A 107 11.54 -6.15 2.10
CA TYR A 107 11.89 -6.47 3.48
C TYR A 107 13.03 -5.56 3.93
N ASP A 108 12.95 -5.01 5.13
CA ASP A 108 13.98 -4.17 5.74
C ASP A 108 14.13 -4.49 7.24
N ASP A 109 15.28 -5.06 7.60
CA ASP A 109 15.70 -5.30 8.99
C ASP A 109 16.86 -4.40 9.46
N SER A 110 17.10 -3.28 8.77
CA SER A 110 18.17 -2.35 9.13
C SER A 110 18.07 -1.80 10.56
N ARG A 111 16.85 -1.83 11.13
CA ARG A 111 16.53 -1.39 12.51
C ARG A 111 16.54 -2.55 13.52
N ASP A 112 16.78 -3.78 13.07
CA ASP A 112 17.04 -4.91 13.94
C ASP A 112 18.56 -4.99 14.21
N LEU A 113 18.94 -4.65 15.45
CA LEU A 113 20.35 -4.62 15.84
C LEU A 113 20.93 -6.03 16.02
N TYR A 114 20.11 -7.03 16.31
CA TYR A 114 20.53 -8.37 16.73
C TYR A 114 20.12 -9.48 15.75
N GLY A 115 19.25 -9.19 14.80
CA GLY A 115 18.87 -10.12 13.72
C GLY A 115 19.98 -10.40 12.71
N SER A 116 19.71 -11.39 11.85
CA SER A 116 20.53 -11.65 10.65
C SER A 116 20.51 -10.39 9.79
N LYS A 117 21.64 -9.72 9.59
CA LYS A 117 21.75 -8.46 8.82
C LYS A 117 21.51 -8.69 7.31
N GLN A 118 20.31 -9.12 6.91
CA GLN A 118 19.96 -9.29 5.50
C GLN A 118 19.87 -7.94 4.80
N GLY A 119 19.57 -6.88 5.56
CA GLY A 119 19.42 -5.52 5.06
C GLY A 119 18.11 -5.38 4.30
N ILE A 120 18.15 -4.55 3.25
CA ILE A 120 16.98 -4.32 2.40
C ILE A 120 16.99 -5.30 1.25
N THR A 121 15.93 -6.11 1.13
CA THR A 121 15.77 -7.06 0.03
C THR A 121 14.38 -6.96 -0.59
N THR A 122 14.27 -7.34 -1.86
CA THR A 122 13.00 -7.33 -2.59
C THR A 122 12.68 -8.69 -3.18
N ASN A 123 11.38 -8.98 -3.29
CA ASN A 123 10.86 -10.19 -3.90
C ASN A 123 9.52 -9.91 -4.60
N THR A 124 9.14 -10.77 -5.53
CA THR A 124 7.84 -10.74 -6.20
C THR A 124 7.09 -12.00 -5.83
N CYS A 125 5.86 -11.89 -5.34
CA CYS A 125 5.03 -13.01 -4.90
C CYS A 125 3.66 -13.00 -5.59
N GLN A 126 3.08 -14.17 -5.86
CA GLN A 126 1.79 -14.27 -6.56
C GLN A 126 0.57 -13.96 -5.69
N GLY A 127 0.70 -14.03 -4.35
CA GLY A 127 -0.44 -13.75 -3.48
C GLY A 127 -0.19 -14.01 -2.00
N ILE A 128 -1.30 -14.08 -1.26
CA ILE A 128 -1.34 -14.28 0.19
C ILE A 128 -2.05 -15.61 0.49
N GLY A 129 -1.36 -16.46 1.22
CA GLY A 129 -1.87 -17.73 1.71
C GLY A 129 -1.99 -17.77 3.22
N THR A 130 -2.24 -18.96 3.75
CA THR A 130 -2.14 -19.23 5.18
C THR A 130 -1.37 -20.51 5.43
N MET A 131 -0.59 -20.54 6.51
CA MET A 131 0.03 -21.75 7.03
C MET A 131 -0.43 -22.00 8.47
N LYS A 132 -0.33 -23.25 8.92
CA LYS A 132 -0.62 -23.66 10.29
C LYS A 132 0.67 -24.16 10.92
N SER A 133 1.04 -23.64 12.09
CA SER A 133 2.18 -24.15 12.85
C SER A 133 1.87 -25.50 13.49
N GLU A 134 2.90 -26.19 13.97
CA GLU A 134 2.75 -27.45 14.72
C GLU A 134 1.85 -27.30 15.96
N GLN A 135 1.89 -26.14 16.60
CA GLN A 135 1.06 -25.79 17.76
C GLN A 135 -0.37 -25.38 17.35
N GLY A 136 -0.71 -25.48 16.07
CA GLY A 136 -2.02 -25.23 15.53
C GLY A 136 -2.38 -23.76 15.28
N ARG A 137 -1.44 -22.83 15.48
CA ARG A 137 -1.65 -21.39 15.21
C ARG A 137 -1.65 -21.14 13.70
N VAL A 138 -2.52 -20.26 13.23
CA VAL A 138 -2.63 -19.92 11.81
C VAL A 138 -1.96 -18.58 11.53
N PHE A 139 -1.20 -18.53 10.45
CA PHE A 139 -0.46 -17.34 10.02
C PHE A 139 -0.81 -17.01 8.58
N TYR A 140 -0.84 -15.73 8.26
CA TYR A 140 -0.74 -15.26 6.88
C TYR A 140 0.70 -15.38 6.39
N VAL A 141 0.88 -15.74 5.12
CA VAL A 141 2.19 -15.85 4.45
C VAL A 141 2.08 -15.35 3.01
N LEU A 142 3.19 -14.90 2.44
CA LEU A 142 3.27 -14.69 0.99
C LEU A 142 3.49 -16.03 0.28
N THR A 143 2.90 -16.18 -0.90
CA THR A 143 2.95 -17.44 -1.67
C THR A 143 3.38 -17.21 -3.11
N GLY A 144 4.05 -18.21 -3.72
CA GLY A 144 4.53 -18.13 -5.10
C GLY A 144 5.57 -17.04 -5.28
N CYS A 145 6.50 -16.92 -4.33
CA CYS A 145 7.56 -15.94 -4.41
C CYS A 145 8.69 -16.41 -5.33
N GLU A 146 9.26 -15.51 -6.14
CA GLU A 146 10.33 -15.82 -7.08
C GLU A 146 11.62 -16.27 -6.37
N LYS A 147 11.96 -15.58 -5.28
CA LYS A 147 13.08 -15.97 -4.42
C LYS A 147 12.56 -16.81 -3.27
N GLU A 148 13.19 -17.96 -3.07
CA GLU A 148 13.01 -18.80 -1.89
C GLU A 148 13.41 -18.03 -0.61
N GLY A 149 12.84 -18.44 0.52
CA GLY A 149 13.19 -17.83 1.82
C GLY A 149 12.43 -16.55 2.18
N SER A 150 11.28 -16.27 1.55
CA SER A 150 10.39 -15.20 2.01
C SER A 150 9.99 -15.44 3.48
N THR A 151 10.46 -14.56 4.37
CA THR A 151 10.24 -14.66 5.83
C THR A 151 8.92 -14.05 6.27
N PHE A 152 8.11 -13.54 5.34
CA PHE A 152 6.85 -12.88 5.69
C PHE A 152 5.89 -13.86 6.34
N SER A 153 5.63 -13.63 7.62
CA SER A 153 4.61 -14.33 8.37
C SER A 153 4.08 -13.44 9.48
N ILE A 154 2.75 -13.34 9.57
CA ILE A 154 2.06 -12.64 10.65
C ILE A 154 0.86 -13.46 11.14
N PRO A 155 0.45 -13.34 12.42
CA PRO A 155 -0.71 -14.06 12.95
C PRO A 155 -2.00 -13.76 12.19
N LYS A 156 -2.87 -14.76 12.02
CA LYS A 156 -4.22 -14.62 11.45
C LYS A 156 -5.29 -14.39 12.51
#